data_AF-A0A951JIF4-F1
#
_entry.id   AF-A0A951JIF4-F1
#
_cell.length_a   1.000
_cell.length_b   1.000
_cell.length_c   1.000
_cell.angle_alpha   90.00
_cell.angle_beta   90.00
_cell.angle_gamma   90.00
#
_symmetry.space_group_name_H-M   'P 1'
#
loop_
_entity.id
_entity.type
_entity.pdbx_description
1 polymer ?
#
loop_
_entity_poly.entity_id
_entity_poly.type
_entity_poly.pdbx_seq_one_letter_code
_entity_poly.pdbx_strand_id
1 'polypeptide(L)'
;MSPDQFAFTEITNAAPGLHVVSRKSAVVAGIDDGAEVTVQVAKGEYSLNGGAFTQENGSVRNGDKVLVRVQAPELEGSKATATLDVGGVTADFTVRTGKPAYEFIEVVPENARGLEAD
;
A
#
# COMPACT_ATOMS: atom_id res chain seq x y z
N MET A 1 23.84 16.06 -5.56
CA MET A 1 23.33 15.03 -4.64
C MET A 1 21.92 14.65 -5.07
N SER A 2 21.68 13.37 -5.32
CA SER A 2 20.34 12.84 -5.61
C SER A 2 20.27 11.45 -4.99
N PRO A 3 19.23 11.13 -4.22
CA PRO A 3 19.02 9.77 -3.74
C PRO A 3 18.99 8.76 -4.90
N ASP A 4 19.37 7.52 -4.62
CA ASP A 4 19.28 6.43 -5.57
C ASP A 4 17.81 6.01 -5.79
N GLN A 5 17.50 5.51 -6.98
CA GLN A 5 16.17 4.99 -7.28
C GLN A 5 15.84 3.76 -6.43
N PHE A 6 14.63 3.72 -5.90
CA PHE A 6 14.06 2.59 -5.18
C PHE A 6 12.70 2.20 -5.79
N ALA A 7 12.22 1.02 -5.43
CA ALA A 7 10.93 0.51 -5.91
C ALA A 7 10.29 -0.41 -4.88
N PHE A 8 8.96 -0.44 -4.88
CA PHE A 8 8.17 -1.41 -4.12
C PHE A 8 7.49 -2.40 -5.06
N THR A 9 7.40 -3.66 -4.62
CA THR A 9 6.65 -4.68 -5.34
C THR A 9 5.16 -4.53 -5.05
N GLU A 10 4.32 -4.50 -6.10
CA GLU A 10 2.86 -4.53 -5.96
C GLU A 10 2.44 -5.76 -5.15
N ILE A 11 1.49 -5.57 -4.23
CA ILE A 11 0.82 -6.67 -3.53
C ILE A 11 -0.55 -6.89 -4.12
N THR A 12 -0.83 -8.14 -4.45
CA THR A 12 -2.08 -8.58 -5.06
C THR A 12 -2.80 -9.52 -4.12
N ASN A 13 -4.11 -9.63 -4.31
CA ASN A 13 -4.97 -10.46 -3.46
C ASN A 13 -4.92 -10.06 -1.99
N ALA A 14 -4.85 -8.75 -1.71
CA ALA A 14 -4.96 -8.24 -0.36
C ALA A 14 -6.39 -8.44 0.16
N ALA A 15 -6.49 -8.73 1.46
CA ALA A 15 -7.78 -8.73 2.15
C ALA A 15 -8.36 -7.29 2.16
N PRO A 16 -9.66 -7.13 1.83
CA PRO A 16 -10.32 -5.83 1.84
C PRO A 16 -10.16 -5.08 3.17
N GLY A 17 -9.99 -3.76 3.13
CA GLY A 17 -10.00 -2.89 4.32
C GLY A 17 -8.78 -2.97 5.23
N LEU A 18 -7.83 -3.88 4.99
CA LEU A 18 -6.64 -4.02 5.82
C LEU A 18 -5.49 -3.12 5.37
N HIS A 19 -4.70 -2.63 6.32
CA HIS A 19 -3.41 -2.01 6.03
C HIS A 19 -2.42 -3.06 5.56
N VAL A 20 -1.88 -2.87 4.37
CA VAL A 20 -0.89 -3.77 3.77
C VAL A 20 0.45 -3.05 3.75
N VAL A 21 1.50 -3.73 4.25
CA VAL A 21 2.87 -3.21 4.32
C VAL A 21 3.69 -3.76 3.15
N SER A 22 4.64 -2.97 2.65
CA SER A 22 5.59 -3.40 1.63
C SER A 22 6.40 -4.63 2.09
N ARG A 23 6.68 -5.55 1.17
CA ARG A 23 7.38 -6.82 1.51
C ARG A 23 8.83 -6.64 1.96
N LYS A 24 9.47 -5.55 1.52
CA LYS A 24 10.85 -5.19 1.83
C LYS A 24 10.91 -3.70 2.11
N SER A 25 11.87 -3.31 2.93
CA SER A 25 12.24 -1.91 3.12
C SER A 25 13.03 -1.40 1.93
N ALA A 26 12.74 -0.18 1.47
CA ALA A 26 13.67 0.58 0.65
C ALA A 26 14.84 1.04 1.54
N VAL A 27 16.07 0.83 1.08
CA VAL A 27 17.27 1.34 1.75
C VAL A 27 17.63 2.64 1.08
N VAL A 28 17.70 3.72 1.86
CA VAL A 28 18.09 5.04 1.36
C VAL A 28 19.58 5.03 1.03
N ALA A 29 19.92 5.39 -0.20
CA ALA A 29 21.28 5.42 -0.74
C ALA A 29 21.47 6.66 -1.63
N GLY A 30 22.70 6.98 -2.03
CA GLY A 30 23.00 8.10 -2.94
C GLY A 30 23.03 9.50 -2.28
N ILE A 31 22.86 9.57 -0.96
CA ILE A 31 22.95 10.80 -0.15
C ILE A 31 24.41 11.03 0.25
N ASP A 32 24.92 12.27 0.12
CA ASP A 32 26.26 12.67 0.59
C ASP A 32 26.41 12.44 2.10
N ASP A 33 27.62 12.14 2.56
CA ASP A 33 27.86 11.83 3.98
C ASP A 33 27.52 13.02 4.89
N GLY A 34 26.81 12.74 5.99
CA GLY A 34 26.30 13.75 6.93
C GLY A 34 25.13 14.60 6.43
N ALA A 35 24.67 14.43 5.19
CA ALA A 35 23.51 15.14 4.66
C ALA A 35 22.18 14.44 5.02
N GLU A 36 21.11 15.23 5.10
CA GLU A 36 19.73 14.76 5.29
C GLU A 36 18.86 15.22 4.14
N VAL A 37 17.90 14.39 3.74
CA VAL A 37 16.86 14.75 2.78
C VAL A 37 15.48 14.47 3.35
N THR A 38 14.48 15.21 2.88
CA THR A 38 13.09 15.02 3.29
C THR A 38 12.55 13.69 2.78
N VAL A 39 11.77 13.01 3.63
CA VAL A 39 10.88 11.91 3.25
C VAL A 39 9.44 12.32 3.49
N GLN A 40 8.56 12.02 2.53
CA GLN A 40 7.13 12.29 2.62
C GLN A 40 6.35 11.23 1.86
N VAL A 41 5.08 11.05 2.20
CA VAL A 41 4.20 10.05 1.58
C VAL A 41 2.85 10.66 1.21
N ALA A 42 2.33 10.28 0.05
CA ALA A 42 0.97 10.60 -0.36
C ALA A 42 0.10 9.34 -0.34
N LYS A 43 -1.14 9.46 0.14
CA LYS A 43 -2.18 8.40 0.14
C LYS A 43 -1.76 7.08 0.81
N GLY A 44 -0.92 7.18 1.85
CA GLY A 44 -0.46 6.06 2.65
C GLY A 44 0.33 6.54 3.85
N GLU A 45 1.11 5.66 4.44
CA GLU A 45 2.01 5.95 5.56
C GLU A 45 3.36 5.29 5.33
N TYR A 46 4.42 5.81 5.96
CA TYR A 46 5.72 5.17 5.98
C TYR A 46 6.20 4.93 7.41
N SER A 47 7.05 3.93 7.58
CA SER A 47 7.78 3.66 8.82
C SER A 47 9.27 3.79 8.54
N LEU A 48 9.96 4.55 9.39
CA LEU A 48 11.40 4.75 9.34
C LEU A 48 12.08 3.87 10.38
N ASN A 49 13.02 3.03 9.95
CA ASN A 49 13.85 2.18 10.80
C ASN A 49 13.06 1.31 11.80
N GLY A 50 11.86 0.88 11.43
CA GLY A 50 10.99 0.07 12.29
C GLY A 50 10.18 0.86 13.33
N GLY A 51 10.18 2.19 13.25
CA GLY A 51 9.33 3.05 14.05
C GLY A 51 7.85 2.95 13.69
N ALA A 52 7.02 3.75 14.36
CA ALA A 52 5.60 3.85 14.05
C ALA A 52 5.38 4.34 12.61
N PHE A 53 4.28 3.92 11.99
CA PHE A 53 3.86 4.43 10.70
C PHE A 53 3.30 5.84 10.86
N THR A 54 3.66 6.73 9.94
CA THR A 54 3.25 8.15 9.96
C THR A 54 3.01 8.68 8.54
N GLN A 55 2.26 9.77 8.47
CA GLN A 55 2.08 10.60 7.26
C GLN A 55 2.86 11.91 7.34
N GLU A 56 3.43 12.23 8.51
CA GLU A 56 4.17 13.46 8.71
C GLU A 56 5.48 13.44 7.94
N ASN A 57 5.87 14.60 7.42
CA ASN A 57 7.16 14.76 6.77
C ASN A 57 8.29 14.48 7.77
N GLY A 58 9.30 13.75 7.31
CA GLY A 58 10.48 13.41 8.10
C GLY A 58 11.78 13.73 7.37
N SER A 59 12.90 13.35 7.97
CA SER A 59 14.21 13.37 7.33
C SER A 59 14.84 11.98 7.35
N VAL A 60 15.64 11.68 6.33
CA VAL A 60 16.39 10.42 6.20
C VAL A 60 17.83 10.68 5.77
N ARG A 61 18.69 9.73 6.12
CA ARG A 61 20.12 9.68 5.77
C ARG A 61 20.43 8.39 5.03
N ASN A 62 21.64 8.33 4.47
CA ASN A 62 22.16 7.09 3.89
C ASN A 62 22.09 5.92 4.90
N GLY A 63 21.57 4.78 4.44
CA GLY A 63 21.43 3.56 5.24
C GLY A 63 20.09 3.42 5.97
N ASP A 64 19.28 4.47 6.04
CA ASP A 64 17.94 4.39 6.62
C ASP A 64 17.05 3.42 5.83
N LYS A 65 16.14 2.75 6.55
CA LYS A 65 15.21 1.77 5.99
C LYS A 65 13.79 2.28 6.08
N VAL A 66 13.12 2.36 4.93
CA VAL A 66 11.74 2.84 4.84
C VAL A 66 10.82 1.70 4.41
N LEU A 67 9.79 1.44 5.21
CA LEU A 67 8.64 0.63 4.83
C LEU A 67 7.47 1.54 4.49
N VAL A 68 6.61 1.12 3.56
CA VAL A 68 5.39 1.86 3.20
C VAL A 68 4.19 0.97 3.45
N ARG A 69 3.07 1.57 3.87
CA ARG A 69 1.79 0.89 3.93
C ARG A 69 0.67 1.71 3.31
N VAL A 70 -0.33 1.02 2.80
CA VAL A 70 -1.59 1.59 2.31
C VAL A 70 -2.72 0.66 2.67
N GLN A 71 -3.91 1.21 2.91
CA GLN A 71 -5.12 0.41 3.12
C GLN A 71 -5.60 -0.18 1.80
N ALA A 72 -5.81 -1.50 1.77
CA ALA A 72 -6.42 -2.16 0.63
C ALA A 72 -7.86 -1.66 0.45
N PRO A 73 -8.29 -1.34 -0.78
CA PRO A 73 -9.69 -0.99 -1.04
C PRO A 73 -10.68 -2.09 -0.62
N GLU A 74 -11.94 -1.71 -0.40
CA GLU A 74 -13.00 -2.69 -0.07
C GLU A 74 -13.42 -3.55 -1.27
N LEU A 75 -13.39 -2.96 -2.48
CA LEU A 75 -13.91 -3.60 -3.68
C LEU A 75 -12.87 -4.52 -4.33
N GLU A 76 -13.27 -5.74 -4.67
CA GLU A 76 -12.46 -6.68 -5.44
C GLU A 76 -11.88 -6.05 -6.72
N GLY A 77 -10.62 -6.31 -7.00
CA GLY A 77 -9.94 -5.89 -8.23
C GLY A 77 -9.53 -4.42 -8.24
N SER A 78 -10.05 -3.60 -7.33
CA SER A 78 -9.67 -2.20 -7.19
C SER A 78 -8.27 -2.04 -6.54
N LYS A 79 -7.64 -0.90 -6.77
CA LYS A 79 -6.26 -0.60 -6.37
C LYS A 79 -6.18 0.64 -5.49
N ALA A 80 -5.35 0.58 -4.46
CA ALA A 80 -4.85 1.75 -3.74
C ALA A 80 -3.35 1.88 -3.98
N THR A 81 -2.86 3.11 -4.08
CA THR A 81 -1.44 3.41 -4.28
C THR A 81 -1.01 4.48 -3.28
N ALA A 82 0.04 4.19 -2.53
CA ALA A 82 0.81 5.17 -1.79
C ALA A 82 2.06 5.54 -2.57
N THR A 83 2.41 6.82 -2.62
CA THR A 83 3.63 7.30 -3.29
C THR A 83 4.58 7.83 -2.22
N LEU A 84 5.74 7.19 -2.08
CA LEU A 84 6.81 7.66 -1.22
C LEU A 84 7.76 8.54 -2.03
N ASP A 85 8.10 9.69 -1.49
CA ASP A 85 9.07 10.64 -2.04
C ASP A 85 10.22 10.82 -1.05
N VAL A 86 11.44 10.54 -1.51
CA VAL A 86 12.68 10.75 -0.77
C VAL A 86 13.54 11.72 -1.56
N GLY A 87 13.62 12.97 -1.10
CA GLY A 87 14.44 14.01 -1.73
C GLY A 87 14.14 14.27 -3.21
N GLY A 88 12.90 14.04 -3.66
CA GLY A 88 12.46 14.19 -5.06
C GLY A 88 12.46 12.88 -5.86
N VAL A 89 13.01 11.79 -5.32
CA VAL A 89 12.95 10.47 -5.93
C VAL A 89 11.72 9.74 -5.41
N THR A 90 10.84 9.35 -6.33
CA THR A 90 9.54 8.78 -5.98
C THR A 90 9.44 7.30 -6.33
N ALA A 91 8.68 6.56 -5.52
CA ALA A 91 8.25 5.21 -5.84
C ALA A 91 6.83 4.94 -5.34
N ASP A 92 6.06 4.23 -6.17
CA ASP A 92 4.71 3.80 -5.85
C ASP A 92 4.71 2.44 -5.15
N PHE A 93 3.87 2.33 -4.13
CA PHE A 93 3.47 1.08 -3.53
C PHE A 93 1.98 0.85 -3.78
N THR A 94 1.67 -0.08 -4.68
CA THR A 94 0.31 -0.42 -5.07
C THR A 94 -0.16 -1.71 -4.40
N VAL A 95 -1.40 -1.68 -3.93
CA VAL A 95 -2.09 -2.81 -3.34
C VAL A 95 -3.40 -3.03 -4.08
N ARG A 96 -3.62 -4.27 -4.54
CA ARG A 96 -4.86 -4.69 -5.21
C ARG A 96 -5.62 -5.68 -4.34
N THR A 97 -6.89 -5.37 -4.12
CA THR A 97 -7.82 -6.22 -3.36
C THR A 97 -8.18 -7.48 -4.15
N GLY A 98 -8.09 -8.63 -3.49
CA GLY A 98 -8.49 -9.92 -4.05
C GLY A 98 -9.96 -10.24 -3.86
N LYS A 99 -10.37 -11.42 -4.33
CA LYS A 99 -11.66 -11.99 -3.97
C LYS A 99 -11.76 -12.14 -2.45
N PRO A 100 -12.89 -11.78 -1.82
CA PRO A 100 -13.13 -12.15 -0.43
C PRO A 100 -13.06 -13.68 -0.30
N ALA A 101 -12.44 -14.17 0.77
CA ALA A 101 -12.29 -15.61 1.01
C ALA A 101 -13.63 -16.35 1.21
N TYR A 102 -14.72 -15.61 1.38
CA TYR A 102 -16.08 -16.09 1.43
C TYR A 102 -16.92 -15.31 0.41
N GLU A 103 -17.31 -15.98 -0.67
CA GLU A 103 -18.41 -15.52 -1.51
C GLU A 103 -19.70 -15.89 -0.75
N PHE A 104 -20.42 -14.90 -0.22
CA PHE A 104 -21.78 -15.16 0.27
C PHE A 104 -22.63 -15.40 -0.98
N ILE A 105 -22.83 -16.67 -1.35
CA ILE A 105 -23.79 -17.01 -2.40
C ILE A 105 -25.14 -16.58 -1.85
N GLU A 106 -25.70 -15.49 -2.37
CA GLU A 106 -27.09 -15.15 -2.12
C GLU A 106 -27.92 -16.27 -2.75
N VAL A 107 -28.33 -17.23 -1.92
CA VAL A 107 -29.27 -18.26 -2.34
C VAL A 107 -30.60 -17.53 -2.55
N VAL A 108 -30.84 -17.02 -3.76
CA VAL A 108 -32.18 -16.56 -4.14
C VAL A 108 -33.06 -17.79 -4.07
N PRO A 109 -34.03 -17.88 -3.14
CA PRO A 109 -34.82 -19.08 -3.03
C PRO A 109 -35.65 -19.22 -4.32
N GLU A 110 -35.53 -20.37 -5.00
CA GLU A 110 -36.12 -20.68 -6.32
C GLU A 110 -37.66 -20.65 -6.35
N ASN A 111 -38.33 -20.41 -5.23
CA ASN A 111 -39.77 -20.55 -5.09
C ASN A 111 -40.61 -19.33 -5.53
N ALA A 112 -40.05 -18.38 -6.27
CA ALA A 112 -40.82 -17.27 -6.88
C ALA A 112 -41.44 -17.59 -8.26
N ARG A 113 -41.38 -18.84 -8.73
CA ARG A 113 -42.08 -19.29 -9.96
C ARG A 113 -43.01 -20.47 -9.65
N GLY A 114 -44.25 -20.18 -9.27
CA GLY A 114 -45.26 -21.23 -9.21
C GLY A 114 -46.54 -20.85 -8.49
N LEU A 115 -47.30 -19.90 -9.05
CA LEU A 115 -48.76 -19.83 -8.88
C LEU A 115 -49.37 -19.33 -10.20
N GLU A 116 -49.34 -20.19 -11.23
CA GLU A 116 -50.37 -20.21 -12.28
C GLU A 116 -51.22 -21.47 -12.05
N ALA A 117 -52.48 -21.28 -11.64
CA ALA A 117 -53.63 -22.19 -11.66
C ALA A 117 -54.79 -21.44 -10.96
N ASP A 118 -56.03 -21.31 -11.44
CA ASP A 118 -56.80 -21.82 -12.58
C ASP A 118 -57.79 -20.72 -13.02
#